data_AF-A0A2F0AU24-F1
#
_entry.id   AF-A0A2F0AU24-F1
#
_cell.length_a   1.000
_cell.length_b   1.000
_cell.length_c   1.000
_cell.angle_alpha   90.00
_cell.angle_beta   90.00
_cell.angle_gamma   90.00
#
_symmetry.space_group_name_H-M   'P 1'
#
loop_
_entity.id
_entity.type
_entity.pdbx_description
1 polymer ?
#
loop_
_entity_poly.entity_id
_entity_poly.type
_entity_poly.pdbx_seq_one_letter_code
_entity_poly.pdbx_strand_id
1 'polypeptide(L)'
;MLVKLATSILTLSLLVGCGWNEMENWDSQGIWSDDGTAALGVYQFYEGNDTPTHIRKRNMETVVYYFPRVSDDALPRIILPRAPGWTHSLYLSGLQDYAIIHRKEKLPDLDDGANETANYTAYKVSLDGEVTSLGQRQYLSMISCDGGQSATTTGDVLTVIPSPDGTILAKVEMSVTCRGRDGQLTFLDAQSLQQLAPAIVLPRVADVSMLMTRAWSEDGRFMVAESSFMGPRGMSYLAGTEPQAFAQIDYSCLYPETASGSVNSQGQYLQIVDGQLRANPPEANNPTFGCD
;
A
#
# COMPACT_ATOMS: atom_id res chain seq x y z
N MET A 1 -12.75 -71.49 -12.02
CA MET A 1 -12.87 -70.96 -13.39
C MET A 1 -13.85 -69.79 -13.33
N LEU A 2 -13.43 -68.60 -13.80
CA LEU A 2 -14.12 -67.28 -13.80
C LEU A 2 -14.30 -66.65 -12.41
N VAL A 3 -13.54 -65.66 -11.92
CA VAL A 3 -13.12 -64.32 -12.44
C VAL A 3 -14.28 -63.42 -12.86
N LYS A 4 -14.71 -62.54 -11.94
CA LYS A 4 -15.18 -61.15 -12.17
C LYS A 4 -14.88 -60.34 -10.90
N LEU A 5 -13.68 -59.78 -10.76
CA LEU A 5 -13.43 -58.33 -10.90
C LEU A 5 -14.67 -57.49 -11.21
N ALA A 6 -15.04 -56.62 -10.27
CA ALA A 6 -15.54 -55.28 -10.55
C ALA A 6 -15.37 -54.43 -9.29
N THR A 7 -14.13 -54.04 -9.04
CA THR A 7 -13.77 -52.83 -8.31
C THR A 7 -14.46 -51.65 -9.01
N SER A 8 -15.35 -50.96 -8.30
CA SER A 8 -15.76 -49.60 -8.64
C SER A 8 -16.16 -48.92 -7.34
N ILE A 9 -15.13 -48.65 -6.53
CA ILE A 9 -15.16 -47.51 -5.61
C ILE A 9 -15.17 -46.29 -6.52
N LEU A 10 -16.36 -45.90 -6.97
CA LEU A 10 -16.60 -44.58 -7.53
C LEU A 10 -16.79 -43.64 -6.33
N THR A 11 -15.73 -43.44 -5.54
CA THR A 11 -15.61 -42.21 -4.78
C THR A 11 -15.52 -41.13 -5.84
N LEU A 12 -16.66 -40.50 -6.07
CA LEU A 12 -16.81 -39.25 -6.79
C LEU A 12 -15.97 -38.24 -6.01
N SER A 13 -14.67 -38.21 -6.28
CA SER A 13 -13.77 -37.17 -5.85
C SER A 13 -14.39 -35.87 -6.35
N LEU A 14 -14.89 -35.11 -5.38
CA LEU A 14 -15.20 -33.70 -5.41
C LEU A 14 -14.68 -33.04 -6.68
N LEU A 15 -15.61 -32.47 -7.44
CA LEU A 15 -15.37 -31.40 -8.39
C LEU A 15 -14.71 -30.23 -7.63
N VAL A 16 -13.42 -30.36 -7.31
CA VAL A 16 -12.58 -29.23 -6.93
C VAL A 16 -12.47 -28.40 -8.20
N GLY A 17 -13.09 -27.22 -8.20
CA GLY A 17 -13.29 -26.39 -9.38
C GLY A 17 -12.02 -26.27 -10.21
N CYS A 18 -12.05 -26.78 -11.45
CA CYS A 18 -10.90 -26.90 -12.33
C CYS A 18 -10.07 -25.61 -12.39
N GLY A 19 -8.84 -25.67 -11.88
CA GLY A 19 -7.78 -24.68 -12.11
C GLY A 19 -7.43 -23.76 -10.94
N TRP A 20 -8.27 -23.62 -9.91
CA TRP A 20 -7.95 -22.77 -8.76
C TRP A 20 -7.43 -23.61 -7.59
N ASN A 21 -6.25 -23.28 -7.08
CA ASN A 21 -5.62 -23.92 -5.93
C ASN A 21 -5.39 -22.90 -4.82
N GLU A 22 -5.57 -23.32 -3.57
CA GLU A 22 -5.17 -22.50 -2.42
C GLU A 22 -3.65 -22.36 -2.41
N MET A 23 -3.20 -21.12 -2.22
CA MET A 23 -1.80 -20.76 -2.14
C MET A 23 -1.60 -19.85 -0.94
N GLU A 24 -0.45 -20.01 -0.31
CA GLU A 24 0.02 -19.13 0.76
C GLU A 24 1.51 -18.87 0.58
N ASN A 25 1.92 -17.63 0.77
CA ASN A 25 3.32 -17.25 0.69
C ASN A 25 3.59 -15.94 1.44
N TRP A 26 4.86 -15.74 1.80
CA TRP A 26 5.33 -14.43 2.19
C TRP A 26 5.39 -13.52 0.96
N ASP A 27 5.03 -12.26 1.17
CA ASP A 27 5.43 -11.22 0.24
C ASP A 27 6.96 -11.16 0.16
N SER A 28 7.47 -10.91 -1.04
CA SER A 28 8.89 -10.97 -1.34
C SER A 28 9.70 -9.87 -0.63
N GLN A 29 9.04 -8.78 -0.21
CA GLN A 29 9.67 -7.60 0.37
C GLN A 29 9.19 -7.36 1.80
N GLY A 30 10.15 -7.16 2.71
CA GLY A 30 9.89 -6.58 4.02
C GLY A 30 9.97 -5.05 3.98
N ILE A 31 9.50 -4.39 5.03
CA ILE A 31 9.54 -2.93 5.17
C ILE A 31 10.28 -2.58 6.45
N TRP A 32 11.43 -1.93 6.33
CA TRP A 32 12.23 -1.43 7.45
C TRP A 32 11.46 -0.38 8.25
N SER A 33 11.73 -0.34 9.55
CA SER A 33 11.40 0.79 10.42
C SER A 33 12.33 1.98 10.17
N ASP A 34 11.90 3.16 10.59
CA ASP A 34 12.70 4.39 10.70
C ASP A 34 14.00 4.22 11.49
N ASP A 35 13.97 3.42 12.55
CA ASP A 35 15.15 3.13 13.37
C ASP A 35 16.15 2.15 12.71
N GLY A 36 15.81 1.53 11.58
CA GLY A 36 16.66 0.57 10.86
C GLY A 36 16.87 -0.76 11.59
N THR A 37 16.12 -1.04 12.65
CA THR A 37 16.26 -2.26 13.47
C THR A 37 15.09 -3.22 13.29
N ALA A 38 13.87 -2.69 13.25
CA ALA A 38 12.64 -3.45 13.14
C ALA A 38 12.12 -3.47 11.70
N ALA A 39 11.15 -4.34 11.43
CA ALA A 39 10.54 -4.45 10.12
C ALA A 39 9.11 -5.01 10.14
N LEU A 40 8.38 -4.76 9.06
CA LEU A 40 7.12 -5.43 8.74
C LEU A 40 7.31 -6.47 7.65
N GLY A 41 6.50 -7.53 7.71
CA GLY A 41 6.34 -8.50 6.64
C GLY A 41 4.88 -8.86 6.42
N VAL A 42 4.52 -9.18 5.18
CA VAL A 42 3.16 -9.56 4.82
C VAL A 42 3.12 -11.03 4.46
N TYR A 43 2.17 -11.75 5.03
CA TYR A 43 1.83 -13.10 4.60
C TYR A 43 0.51 -13.07 3.84
N GLN A 44 0.50 -13.70 2.67
CA GLN A 44 -0.60 -13.65 1.72
C GLN A 44 -1.28 -15.02 1.64
N PHE A 45 -2.60 -15.02 1.57
CA PHE A 45 -3.43 -16.19 1.28
C PHE A 45 -4.28 -15.87 0.06
N TYR A 46 -4.34 -16.77 -0.92
CA TYR A 46 -5.14 -16.55 -2.12
C TYR A 46 -5.44 -17.84 -2.86
N GLU A 47 -6.40 -17.79 -3.77
CA GLU A 47 -6.59 -18.83 -4.78
C GLU A 47 -5.83 -18.44 -6.05
N GLY A 48 -4.94 -19.32 -6.50
CA GLY A 48 -4.14 -19.17 -7.71
C GLY A 48 -4.60 -20.09 -8.83
N ASN A 49 -4.62 -19.57 -10.05
CA ASN A 49 -4.81 -20.37 -11.26
C ASN A 49 -3.71 -20.06 -12.27
N ASP A 50 -2.87 -21.06 -12.52
CA ASP A 50 -1.73 -20.95 -13.43
C ASP A 50 -2.23 -20.80 -14.87
N THR A 51 -1.76 -19.75 -15.54
CA THR A 51 -1.93 -19.58 -16.98
C THR A 51 -0.56 -19.69 -17.67
N PRO A 52 -0.51 -19.84 -19.01
CA PRO A 52 0.76 -19.95 -19.72
C PRO A 52 1.73 -18.77 -19.52
N THR A 53 1.26 -17.60 -19.08
CA THR A 53 2.08 -16.39 -18.96
C THR A 53 2.15 -15.80 -17.54
N HIS A 54 1.22 -16.16 -16.65
CA HIS A 54 1.15 -15.62 -15.29
C HIS A 54 0.20 -16.44 -14.40
N ILE A 55 0.24 -16.19 -13.09
CA ILE A 55 -0.74 -16.75 -12.15
C ILE A 55 -1.87 -15.74 -11.98
N ARG A 56 -3.11 -16.15 -12.25
CA ARG A 56 -4.30 -15.37 -11.85
C ARG A 56 -4.56 -15.58 -10.37
N LYS A 57 -4.83 -14.51 -9.64
CA LYS A 57 -5.09 -14.55 -8.20
C LYS A 57 -6.51 -14.05 -7.91
N ARG A 58 -7.20 -14.65 -6.93
CA ARG A 58 -8.48 -14.16 -6.38
C ARG A 58 -8.59 -14.49 -4.90
N ASN A 59 -9.62 -13.95 -4.24
CA ASN A 59 -9.88 -14.17 -2.81
C ASN A 59 -8.64 -13.87 -1.95
N MET A 60 -7.94 -12.77 -2.25
CA MET A 60 -6.73 -12.37 -1.53
C MET A 60 -7.08 -12.00 -0.09
N GLU A 61 -6.31 -12.52 0.85
CA GLU A 61 -6.28 -12.13 2.24
C GLU A 61 -4.84 -11.90 2.69
N THR A 62 -4.64 -11.02 3.66
CA THR A 62 -3.30 -10.67 4.16
C THR A 62 -3.23 -10.63 5.68
N VAL A 63 -2.09 -11.06 6.22
CA VAL A 63 -1.69 -10.89 7.63
C VAL A 63 -0.43 -10.04 7.65
N VAL A 64 -0.33 -9.08 8.58
CA VAL A 64 0.89 -8.28 8.75
C VAL A 64 1.60 -8.67 10.04
N TYR A 65 2.87 -9.01 9.90
CA TYR A 65 3.77 -9.36 10.97
C TYR A 65 4.74 -8.22 11.24
N TYR A 66 5.07 -8.04 12.52
CA TYR A 66 6.12 -7.17 13.02
C TYR A 66 7.29 -8.02 13.50
N PHE A 67 8.47 -7.68 13.02
CA PHE A 67 9.75 -8.25 13.38
C PHE A 67 10.48 -7.19 14.21
N PRO A 68 10.57 -7.35 15.54
CA PRO A 68 11.15 -6.31 16.40
C PRO A 68 12.64 -6.09 16.13
N ARG A 69 13.34 -7.11 15.64
CA ARG A 69 14.75 -7.04 15.23
C ARG A 69 15.01 -7.98 14.07
N VAL A 70 15.55 -7.45 12.96
CA VAL A 70 15.84 -8.22 11.75
C VAL A 70 17.02 -9.19 11.92
N SER A 71 17.97 -8.90 12.81
CA SER A 71 19.23 -9.66 12.96
C SER A 71 19.23 -10.75 14.03
N ASP A 72 18.22 -10.81 14.91
CA ASP A 72 18.37 -11.46 16.23
C ASP A 72 17.54 -12.75 16.42
N ASP A 73 17.19 -13.48 15.35
CA ASP A 73 16.25 -14.62 15.42
C ASP A 73 14.93 -14.28 16.16
N ALA A 74 14.60 -12.99 16.26
CA ALA A 74 13.45 -12.53 17.02
C ALA A 74 12.18 -13.03 16.36
N LEU A 75 11.34 -13.72 17.14
CA LEU A 75 10.10 -14.29 16.62
C LEU A 75 9.17 -13.15 16.15
N PRO A 76 8.68 -13.19 14.90
CA PRO A 76 7.70 -12.22 14.44
C PRO A 76 6.40 -12.39 15.22
N ARG A 77 5.70 -11.27 15.42
CA ARG A 77 4.32 -11.28 15.97
C ARG A 77 3.35 -10.67 14.98
N ILE A 78 2.11 -11.14 15.00
CA ILE A 78 1.03 -10.55 14.20
C ILE A 78 0.68 -9.19 14.82
N ILE A 79 0.66 -8.14 14.00
CA ILE A 79 0.16 -6.81 14.39
C ILE A 79 -1.17 -6.47 13.70
N LEU A 80 -1.42 -7.05 12.52
CA LEU A 80 -2.72 -6.92 11.86
C LEU A 80 -3.20 -8.32 11.44
N PRO A 81 -4.33 -8.80 11.98
CA PRO A 81 -4.82 -10.16 11.74
C PRO A 81 -5.27 -10.36 10.28
N ARG A 82 -5.43 -11.64 9.90
CA ARG A 82 -5.89 -12.06 8.58
C ARG A 82 -7.20 -11.38 8.23
N ALA A 83 -7.24 -10.69 7.09
CA ALA A 83 -8.48 -10.15 6.55
C ALA A 83 -8.42 -10.06 5.01
N PRO A 84 -9.58 -9.91 4.34
CA PRO A 84 -9.65 -9.69 2.90
C PRO A 84 -8.85 -8.48 2.41
N GLY A 85 -8.36 -8.61 1.18
CA GLY A 85 -7.62 -7.59 0.47
C GLY A 85 -6.10 -7.78 0.53
N TRP A 86 -5.43 -7.19 -0.45
CA TRP A 86 -3.98 -7.11 -0.47
C TRP A 86 -3.50 -5.87 0.27
N THR A 87 -2.37 -6.00 0.93
CA THR A 87 -1.63 -4.87 1.47
C THR A 87 -0.92 -4.17 0.31
N HIS A 88 -1.10 -2.86 0.15
CA HIS A 88 -0.49 -2.12 -0.97
C HIS A 88 0.50 -1.04 -0.55
N SER A 89 0.36 -0.50 0.66
CA SER A 89 1.28 0.48 1.22
C SER A 89 1.42 0.26 2.71
N LEU A 90 2.66 0.25 3.20
CA LEU A 90 3.03 -0.09 4.56
C LEU A 90 4.07 0.91 5.04
N TYR A 91 3.84 1.42 6.24
CA TYR A 91 4.78 2.31 6.89
C TYR A 91 5.01 1.89 8.33
N LEU A 92 6.26 1.92 8.80
CA LEU A 92 6.63 1.53 10.16
C LEU A 92 7.39 2.68 10.83
N SER A 93 6.79 3.28 11.85
CA SER A 93 7.46 4.23 12.74
C SER A 93 7.72 3.55 14.08
N GLY A 94 8.86 2.88 14.17
CA GLY A 94 9.32 2.17 15.36
C GLY A 94 9.62 3.13 16.51
N LEU A 95 10.16 4.31 16.21
CA LEU A 95 10.39 5.36 17.22
C LEU A 95 9.10 5.88 17.87
N GLN A 96 7.96 5.78 17.17
CA GLN A 96 6.64 6.19 17.66
C GLN A 96 5.72 5.01 17.99
N ASP A 97 6.23 3.78 17.98
CA ASP A 97 5.51 2.55 18.28
C ASP A 97 4.22 2.32 17.47
N TYR A 98 4.21 2.65 16.17
CA TYR A 98 3.09 2.32 15.29
C TYR A 98 3.47 1.99 13.85
N ALA A 99 2.53 1.37 13.14
CA ALA A 99 2.55 1.16 11.70
C ALA A 99 1.31 1.78 11.03
N ILE A 100 1.45 2.23 9.79
CA ILE A 100 0.33 2.58 8.91
C ILE A 100 0.20 1.49 7.85
N ILE A 101 -0.97 0.89 7.76
CA ILE A 101 -1.20 -0.25 6.89
C ILE A 101 -2.38 0.07 5.97
N HIS A 102 -2.14 0.01 4.67
CA HIS A 102 -3.18 0.17 3.67
C HIS A 102 -3.57 -1.17 3.06
N ARG A 103 -4.87 -1.44 3.03
CA ARG A 103 -5.46 -2.61 2.37
C ARG A 103 -6.33 -2.17 1.21
N LYS A 104 -6.25 -2.94 0.13
CA LYS A 104 -7.13 -2.87 -1.01
C LYS A 104 -7.85 -4.19 -1.20
N GLU A 105 -9.16 -4.15 -1.01
CA GLU A 105 -10.05 -5.29 -1.19
C GLU A 105 -10.76 -5.15 -2.54
N LYS A 106 -10.49 -6.06 -3.48
CA LYS A 106 -11.27 -6.11 -4.73
C LYS A 106 -12.68 -6.59 -4.41
N LEU A 107 -13.68 -5.81 -4.80
CA LEU A 107 -15.08 -6.18 -4.67
C LEU A 107 -15.52 -7.06 -5.86
N PRO A 108 -16.59 -7.84 -5.71
CA PRO A 108 -17.15 -8.60 -6.81
C PRO A 108 -17.39 -7.72 -8.03
N ASP A 109 -17.07 -8.25 -9.22
CA ASP A 109 -17.34 -7.55 -10.47
C ASP A 109 -18.87 -7.31 -10.56
N LEU A 110 -19.27 -6.09 -10.94
CA LEU A 110 -20.67 -5.77 -11.16
C LEU A 110 -21.13 -6.39 -12.49
N ASP A 111 -22.37 -6.90 -12.53
CA ASP A 111 -22.98 -7.52 -13.72
C ASP A 111 -23.23 -6.52 -14.89
N ASP A 112 -22.72 -5.28 -14.80
CA ASP A 112 -22.84 -4.22 -15.80
C ASP A 112 -21.74 -4.27 -16.88
N GLY A 113 -20.83 -5.24 -16.81
CA GLY A 113 -19.93 -5.61 -17.89
C GLY A 113 -18.64 -4.80 -18.02
N ALA A 114 -18.39 -3.82 -17.15
CA ALA A 114 -17.09 -3.14 -17.08
C ALA A 114 -17.00 -2.25 -15.83
N ASN A 115 -16.49 -2.77 -14.69
CA ASN A 115 -15.92 -1.97 -13.59
C ASN A 115 -15.22 -2.87 -12.56
N GLU A 116 -13.89 -2.79 -12.43
CA GLU A 116 -13.24 -3.28 -11.22
C GLU A 116 -13.51 -2.27 -10.10
N THR A 117 -14.15 -2.74 -9.04
CA THR A 117 -14.38 -1.93 -7.84
C THR A 117 -13.47 -2.43 -6.73
N ALA A 118 -12.87 -1.52 -5.96
CA ALA A 118 -12.09 -1.90 -4.80
C ALA A 118 -12.33 -0.97 -3.60
N ASN A 119 -12.34 -1.54 -2.40
CA ASN A 119 -12.31 -0.79 -1.15
C ASN A 119 -10.86 -0.57 -0.71
N TYR A 120 -10.47 0.69 -0.58
CA TYR A 120 -9.22 1.11 0.03
C TYR A 120 -9.47 1.47 1.49
N THR A 121 -8.72 0.86 2.39
CA THR A 121 -8.80 1.16 3.83
C THR A 121 -7.41 1.42 4.37
N ALA A 122 -7.27 2.44 5.22
CA ALA A 122 -6.04 2.76 5.91
C ALA A 122 -6.21 2.56 7.42
N TYR A 123 -5.25 1.92 8.07
CA TYR A 123 -5.23 1.68 9.51
C TYR A 123 -3.97 2.26 10.13
N LYS A 124 -4.09 2.83 11.34
CA LYS A 124 -2.99 2.99 12.28
C LYS A 124 -3.02 1.78 13.20
N VAL A 125 -1.90 1.07 13.29
CA VAL A 125 -1.74 -0.11 14.13
C VAL A 125 -0.61 0.18 15.09
N SER A 126 -0.94 0.34 16.37
CA SER A 126 0.08 0.39 17.42
C SER A 126 0.83 -0.94 17.49
N LEU A 127 2.11 -0.91 17.85
CA LEU A 127 2.91 -2.14 17.88
C LEU A 127 2.48 -3.10 19.00
N ASP A 128 1.71 -2.64 20.00
CA ASP A 128 1.09 -3.47 21.05
C ASP A 128 -0.29 -4.04 20.65
N GLY A 129 -0.85 -3.62 19.51
CA GLY A 129 -1.94 -4.30 18.81
C GLY A 129 -3.28 -3.57 18.73
N GLU A 130 -3.39 -2.34 19.25
CA GLU A 130 -4.55 -1.48 18.98
C GLU A 130 -4.60 -1.07 17.50
N VAL A 131 -5.75 -1.28 16.86
CA VAL A 131 -6.00 -0.97 15.45
C VAL A 131 -7.06 0.12 15.35
N THR A 132 -6.69 1.24 14.72
CA THR A 132 -7.58 2.38 14.50
C THR A 132 -7.75 2.66 13.02
N SER A 133 -9.01 2.76 12.55
CA SER A 133 -9.30 3.12 11.17
C SER A 133 -8.98 4.60 10.93
N LEU A 134 -8.23 4.87 9.86
CA LEU A 134 -7.93 6.23 9.38
C LEU A 134 -8.85 6.66 8.24
N GLY A 135 -9.68 5.74 7.75
CA GLY A 135 -10.67 5.99 6.71
C GLY A 135 -10.78 4.85 5.71
N GLN A 136 -11.82 4.95 4.88
CA GLN A 136 -12.10 4.05 3.78
C GLN A 136 -12.59 4.84 2.57
N ARG A 137 -12.17 4.44 1.37
CA ARG A 137 -12.62 4.99 0.09
C ARG A 137 -12.84 3.89 -0.92
N GLN A 138 -13.84 4.07 -1.78
CA GLN A 138 -14.10 3.17 -2.90
C GLN A 138 -13.37 3.70 -4.14
N TYR A 139 -12.69 2.79 -4.82
CA TYR A 139 -12.07 2.99 -6.12
C TYR A 139 -12.91 2.31 -7.20
N LEU A 140 -13.03 2.96 -8.35
CA LEU A 140 -13.72 2.48 -9.53
C LEU A 140 -12.74 2.56 -10.70
N SER A 141 -12.40 1.45 -11.35
CA SER A 141 -11.44 1.45 -12.46
C SER A 141 -11.92 2.24 -13.67
N MET A 142 -13.24 2.33 -13.86
CA MET A 142 -13.85 3.15 -14.90
C MET A 142 -15.01 3.97 -14.32
N ILE A 143 -15.19 5.16 -14.86
CA ILE A 143 -16.35 6.01 -14.57
C ILE A 143 -17.09 6.25 -15.87
N SER A 144 -18.36 5.86 -15.92
CA SER A 144 -19.24 6.18 -17.03
C SER A 144 -19.62 7.65 -16.98
N CYS A 145 -19.31 8.37 -18.06
CA CYS A 145 -19.62 9.78 -18.21
C CYS A 145 -20.75 9.97 -19.23
N ASP A 146 -21.65 10.91 -18.94
CA ASP A 146 -22.77 11.24 -19.82
C ASP A 146 -22.26 11.49 -21.25
N GLY A 147 -22.81 10.74 -22.22
CA GLY A 147 -22.36 10.78 -23.62
C GLY A 147 -21.57 9.56 -24.11
N GLY A 148 -21.51 8.47 -23.32
CA GLY A 148 -20.92 7.20 -23.74
C GLY A 148 -19.39 7.15 -23.67
N GLN A 149 -18.77 8.15 -23.03
CA GLN A 149 -17.35 8.16 -22.76
C GLN A 149 -17.09 7.55 -21.38
N SER A 150 -16.07 6.72 -21.27
CA SER A 150 -15.60 6.18 -19.99
C SER A 150 -14.23 6.77 -19.65
N ALA A 151 -14.07 7.15 -18.39
CA ALA A 151 -12.81 7.63 -17.85
C ALA A 151 -12.14 6.49 -17.08
N THR A 152 -10.97 6.01 -17.55
CA THR A 152 -10.14 5.08 -16.78
C THR A 152 -9.51 5.83 -15.62
N THR A 153 -9.57 5.26 -14.42
CA THR A 153 -8.96 5.85 -13.23
C THR A 153 -7.67 5.11 -12.88
N THR A 154 -6.65 5.83 -12.40
CA THR A 154 -5.40 5.24 -11.90
C THR A 154 -5.06 5.80 -10.53
N GLY A 155 -4.14 5.19 -9.80
CA GLY A 155 -3.67 5.69 -8.51
C GLY A 155 -4.62 5.43 -7.32
N ASP A 156 -4.15 5.80 -6.13
CA ASP A 156 -4.84 5.52 -4.87
C ASP A 156 -5.87 6.60 -4.53
N VAL A 157 -7.05 6.16 -4.08
CA VAL A 157 -8.13 7.05 -3.61
C VAL A 157 -8.01 7.45 -2.14
N LEU A 158 -7.18 6.74 -1.39
CA LEU A 158 -6.86 7.01 0.01
C LEU A 158 -5.41 6.64 0.26
N THR A 159 -4.66 7.56 0.85
CA THR A 159 -3.29 7.31 1.30
C THR A 159 -3.02 8.13 2.56
N VAL A 160 -2.35 7.51 3.53
CA VAL A 160 -1.95 8.13 4.78
C VAL A 160 -0.45 7.91 4.97
N ILE A 161 0.32 8.98 4.98
CA ILE A 161 1.77 8.94 4.95
C ILE A 161 2.28 9.58 6.26
N PRO A 162 2.92 8.84 7.18
CA PRO A 162 3.54 9.43 8.35
C PRO A 162 4.70 10.34 7.95
N SER A 163 4.86 11.44 8.70
CA SER A 163 6.02 12.34 8.61
C SER A 163 7.31 11.60 8.96
N PRO A 164 8.49 12.13 8.59
CA PRO A 164 9.77 11.49 8.90
C PRO A 164 10.01 11.22 10.39
N ASP A 165 9.51 12.10 11.27
CA ASP A 165 9.58 11.95 12.72
C ASP A 165 8.42 11.11 13.30
N GLY A 166 7.48 10.69 12.44
CA GLY A 166 6.29 9.92 12.78
C GLY A 166 5.25 10.67 13.62
N THR A 167 5.41 11.97 13.87
CA THR A 167 4.49 12.72 14.76
C THR A 167 3.24 13.24 14.06
N ILE A 168 3.27 13.35 12.72
CA ILE A 168 2.19 13.86 11.89
C ILE A 168 1.83 12.83 10.82
N LEU A 169 0.53 12.69 10.52
CA LEU A 169 0.06 11.91 9.37
C LEU A 169 -0.49 12.86 8.30
N ALA A 170 0.02 12.74 7.07
CA ALA A 170 -0.57 13.36 5.89
C ALA A 170 -1.59 12.39 5.28
N LYS A 171 -2.88 12.69 5.45
CA LYS A 171 -3.98 11.93 4.87
C LYS A 171 -4.46 12.60 3.59
N VAL A 172 -4.30 11.91 2.47
CA VAL A 172 -4.76 12.33 1.14
C VAL A 172 -5.96 11.47 0.74
N GLU A 173 -7.06 12.13 0.42
CA GLU A 173 -8.29 11.50 -0.06
C GLU A 173 -8.62 12.06 -1.45
N MET A 174 -8.67 11.17 -2.44
CA MET A 174 -8.91 11.54 -3.83
C MET A 174 -10.27 11.01 -4.27
N SER A 175 -10.97 11.81 -5.08
CA SER A 175 -12.19 11.43 -5.76
C SER A 175 -11.99 11.65 -7.25
N VAL A 176 -12.36 10.65 -8.04
CA VAL A 176 -12.31 10.75 -9.51
C VAL A 176 -13.70 11.07 -10.02
N THR A 177 -13.79 12.02 -10.93
CA THR A 177 -15.02 12.44 -11.60
C THR A 177 -14.80 12.45 -13.10
N CYS A 178 -15.88 12.58 -13.87
CA CYS A 178 -15.81 12.77 -15.32
C CYS A 178 -15.06 14.02 -15.77
N ARG A 179 -14.77 14.96 -14.86
CA ARG A 179 -14.09 16.22 -15.16
C ARG A 179 -12.63 16.25 -14.71
N GLY A 180 -12.13 15.16 -14.12
CA GLY A 180 -10.81 15.08 -13.52
C GLY A 180 -10.83 14.49 -12.11
N ARG A 181 -9.71 14.64 -11.40
CA ARG A 181 -9.55 14.24 -10.00
C ARG A 181 -9.57 15.44 -9.09
N ASP A 182 -10.36 15.33 -8.03
CA ASP A 182 -10.38 16.28 -6.92
C ASP A 182 -9.80 15.60 -5.68
N GLY A 183 -9.15 16.37 -4.81
CA GLY A 183 -8.47 15.81 -3.66
C GLY A 183 -8.58 16.68 -2.41
N GLN A 184 -8.40 16.04 -1.26
CA GLN A 184 -8.30 16.70 0.04
C GLN A 184 -7.07 16.19 0.78
N LEU A 185 -6.30 17.11 1.34
CA LEU A 185 -5.19 16.83 2.24
C LEU A 185 -5.55 17.25 3.66
N THR A 186 -5.41 16.33 4.61
CA THR A 186 -5.61 16.58 6.03
C THR A 186 -4.34 16.19 6.79
N PHE A 187 -3.86 17.08 7.66
CA PHE A 187 -2.80 16.77 8.60
C PHE A 187 -3.39 16.36 9.94
N LEU A 188 -3.00 15.19 10.43
CA LEU A 188 -3.44 14.65 11.71
C LEU A 188 -2.25 14.54 12.66
N ASP A 189 -2.46 14.84 13.94
CA ASP A 189 -1.55 14.43 15.00
C ASP A 189 -1.53 12.89 15.07
N ALA A 190 -0.36 12.27 14.98
CA ALA A 190 -0.29 10.81 14.86
C ALA A 190 -0.79 10.10 16.12
N GLN A 191 -0.63 10.70 17.31
CA GLN A 191 -1.03 10.10 18.57
C GLN A 191 -2.54 10.21 18.80
N SER A 192 -3.08 11.43 18.78
CA SER A 192 -4.48 11.75 19.10
C SER A 192 -5.42 11.63 17.90
N LEU A 193 -4.88 11.56 16.69
CA LEU A 193 -5.61 11.60 15.41
C LEU A 193 -6.43 12.87 15.21
N GLN A 194 -6.18 13.91 16.01
CA GLN A 194 -6.84 15.20 15.86
C GLN A 194 -6.27 15.94 14.66
N GLN A 195 -7.17 16.63 13.95
CA GLN A 195 -6.80 17.47 12.83
C GLN A 195 -6.01 18.69 13.29
N LEU A 196 -4.80 18.87 12.75
CA LEU A 196 -3.88 19.94 13.12
C LEU A 196 -4.24 21.30 12.51
N ALA A 197 -4.91 21.28 11.35
CA ALA A 197 -5.35 22.47 10.62
C ALA A 197 -6.52 22.14 9.70
N PRO A 198 -7.35 23.13 9.29
CA PRO A 198 -8.41 22.91 8.31
C PRO A 198 -7.91 22.16 7.06
N ALA A 199 -8.76 21.28 6.54
CA ALA A 199 -8.38 20.41 5.44
C ALA A 199 -8.17 21.24 4.16
N ILE A 200 -7.14 20.89 3.41
CA ILE A 200 -6.68 21.62 2.24
C ILE A 200 -7.30 20.97 1.01
N VAL A 201 -8.02 21.75 0.19
CA VAL A 201 -8.52 21.29 -1.10
C VAL A 201 -7.35 21.30 -2.09
N LEU A 202 -7.03 20.13 -2.62
CA LEU A 202 -5.99 20.00 -3.63
C LEU A 202 -6.51 20.51 -4.98
N PRO A 203 -5.67 21.20 -5.78
CA PRO A 203 -6.05 21.61 -7.12
C PRO A 203 -6.54 20.43 -7.95
N ARG A 204 -7.56 20.68 -8.79
CA ARG A 204 -8.10 19.65 -9.69
C ARG A 204 -7.06 19.25 -10.72
N VAL A 205 -6.84 17.95 -10.85
CA VAL A 205 -6.09 17.36 -11.96
C VAL A 205 -7.07 17.04 -13.08
N ALA A 206 -6.96 17.73 -14.22
CA ALA A 206 -7.90 17.54 -15.33
C ALA A 206 -7.82 16.13 -15.95
N ASP A 207 -6.63 15.53 -15.94
CA ASP A 207 -6.40 14.18 -16.47
C ASP A 207 -6.61 13.12 -15.38
N VAL A 208 -7.65 12.32 -15.57
CA VAL A 208 -8.03 11.20 -14.70
C VAL A 208 -7.02 10.04 -14.71
N SER A 209 -5.99 10.07 -15.55
CA SER A 209 -4.94 9.04 -15.68
C SER A 209 -3.59 9.46 -15.11
N MET A 210 -3.41 10.75 -14.76
CA MET A 210 -2.13 11.24 -14.27
C MET A 210 -1.76 10.64 -12.91
N LEU A 211 -0.49 10.27 -12.76
CA LEU A 211 0.05 9.80 -11.49
C LEU A 211 0.37 10.98 -10.58
N MET A 212 -0.06 10.88 -9.32
CA MET A 212 0.25 11.84 -8.28
C MET A 212 1.30 11.25 -7.36
N THR A 213 2.50 11.84 -7.38
CA THR A 213 3.63 11.51 -6.50
C THR A 213 3.49 12.28 -5.20
N ARG A 214 3.80 11.66 -4.07
CA ARG A 214 3.52 12.20 -2.74
C ARG A 214 4.65 11.85 -1.79
N ALA A 215 5.29 12.85 -1.20
CA ALA A 215 6.43 12.62 -0.32
C ALA A 215 6.51 13.70 0.76
N TRP A 216 7.21 13.41 1.85
CA TRP A 216 7.64 14.44 2.79
C TRP A 216 8.98 15.00 2.35
N SER A 217 9.16 16.31 2.48
CA SER A 217 10.47 16.95 2.40
C SER A 217 11.18 16.91 3.75
N GLU A 218 12.49 17.11 3.75
CA GLU A 218 13.32 17.10 4.97
C GLU A 218 12.92 18.18 5.99
N ASP A 219 12.43 19.32 5.50
CA ASP A 219 11.92 20.41 6.35
C ASP A 219 10.50 20.15 6.89
N GLY A 220 9.96 18.94 6.66
CA GLY A 220 8.67 18.51 7.20
C GLY A 220 7.47 19.04 6.44
N ARG A 221 7.62 19.46 5.18
CA ARG A 221 6.48 19.80 4.30
C ARG A 221 6.03 18.56 3.55
N PHE A 222 4.72 18.39 3.39
CA PHE A 222 4.16 17.34 2.56
C PHE A 222 3.98 17.84 1.14
N MET A 223 4.53 17.10 0.19
CA MET A 223 4.60 17.44 -1.22
C MET A 223 3.59 16.61 -2.00
N VAL A 224 2.83 17.26 -2.88
CA VAL A 224 1.98 16.59 -3.86
C VAL A 224 2.34 17.11 -5.24
N ALA A 225 2.80 16.22 -6.11
CA ALA A 225 3.15 16.54 -7.49
C ALA A 225 2.45 15.63 -8.49
N GLU A 226 2.08 16.23 -9.60
CA GLU A 226 1.68 15.54 -10.81
C GLU A 226 2.90 15.31 -11.70
N SER A 227 3.13 14.05 -12.11
CA SER A 227 4.17 13.74 -13.09
C SER A 227 3.61 13.90 -14.50
N SER A 228 4.13 14.87 -15.24
CA SER A 228 3.80 15.12 -16.65
C SER A 228 5.05 15.03 -17.53
N PHE A 229 4.86 14.93 -18.86
CA PHE A 229 5.98 15.01 -19.81
C PHE A 229 6.78 16.33 -19.70
N MET A 230 6.17 17.39 -19.14
CA MET A 230 6.82 18.68 -18.93
C MET A 230 7.57 18.80 -17.60
N GLY A 231 7.73 17.70 -16.86
CA GLY A 231 8.31 17.67 -15.51
C GLY A 231 7.27 17.70 -14.40
N PRO A 232 7.71 17.55 -13.13
CA PRO A 232 6.81 17.57 -11.98
C PRO A 232 6.22 18.97 -11.79
N ARG A 233 4.90 19.04 -11.61
CA ARG A 233 4.20 20.25 -11.18
C ARG A 233 3.49 19.92 -9.88
N GLY A 234 3.68 20.74 -8.86
CA GLY A 234 3.11 20.43 -7.56
C GLY A 234 3.14 21.60 -6.58
N MET A 235 2.60 21.33 -5.40
CA MET A 235 2.61 22.23 -4.26
C MET A 235 3.10 21.47 -3.02
N SER A 236 3.82 22.17 -2.13
CA SER A 236 4.11 21.67 -0.79
C SER A 236 3.25 22.35 0.26
N TYR A 237 2.95 21.59 1.29
CA TYR A 237 1.97 21.91 2.31
C TYR A 237 2.58 21.69 3.69
N LEU A 238 2.30 22.61 4.60
CA LEU A 238 2.58 22.45 6.02
C LEU A 238 1.33 22.85 6.79
N ALA A 239 1.01 22.14 7.86
CA ALA A 239 -0.20 22.35 8.64
C ALA A 239 -0.33 23.83 9.06
N GLY A 240 -1.49 24.43 8.76
CA GLY A 240 -1.81 25.81 9.15
C GLY A 240 -1.07 26.90 8.36
N THR A 241 -0.39 26.56 7.27
CA THR A 241 0.34 27.52 6.43
C THR A 241 -0.16 27.51 4.99
N GLU A 242 0.10 28.60 4.27
CA GLU A 242 -0.22 28.69 2.83
C GLU A 242 0.63 27.71 2.00
N PRO A 243 0.05 27.10 0.95
CA PRO A 243 0.78 26.24 0.03
C PRO A 243 1.94 26.96 -0.66
N GLN A 244 3.04 26.25 -0.91
CA GLN A 244 4.21 26.78 -1.63
C GLN A 244 4.43 26.04 -2.94
N ALA A 245 4.85 26.76 -3.98
CA ALA A 245 5.11 26.17 -5.30
C ALA A 245 6.38 25.32 -5.30
N PHE A 246 6.36 24.20 -6.03
CA PHE A 246 7.45 23.22 -6.12
C PHE A 246 8.80 23.77 -6.61
N ALA A 247 8.84 24.90 -7.32
CA ALA A 247 10.06 25.47 -7.91
C ALA A 247 11.11 25.97 -6.89
N GLN A 248 10.81 25.91 -5.59
CA GLN A 248 11.67 26.34 -4.50
C GLN A 248 12.12 25.20 -3.58
N ILE A 249 11.79 23.95 -3.94
CA ILE A 249 12.05 22.79 -3.09
C ILE A 249 13.28 22.06 -3.64
N ASP A 250 14.21 21.73 -2.77
CA ASP A 250 15.39 20.97 -3.15
C ASP A 250 14.98 19.52 -3.48
N TYR A 251 15.10 19.14 -4.75
CA TYR A 251 14.82 17.79 -5.24
C TYR A 251 16.02 16.85 -5.08
N SER A 252 17.14 17.34 -4.53
CA SER A 252 18.31 16.49 -4.24
C SER A 252 17.94 15.28 -3.39
N CYS A 253 16.86 15.42 -2.61
CA CYS A 253 16.32 14.42 -1.72
C CYS A 253 14.84 14.18 -1.97
N LEU A 254 14.54 13.17 -2.80
CA LEU A 254 13.41 12.32 -2.46
C LEU A 254 13.83 11.55 -1.20
N TYR A 255 13.79 12.23 -0.06
CA TYR A 255 13.74 11.58 1.24
C TYR A 255 12.63 10.52 1.08
N PRO A 256 12.95 9.24 1.29
CA PRO A 256 12.10 8.15 0.85
C PRO A 256 10.71 8.41 1.39
N GLU A 257 9.68 8.09 0.58
CA GLU A 257 8.30 8.59 0.75
C GLU A 257 7.70 8.37 2.15
N THR A 258 8.35 7.68 3.07
CA THR A 258 8.08 7.65 4.51
C THR A 258 9.33 7.24 5.28
N ALA A 259 9.28 7.37 6.61
CA ALA A 259 10.07 6.71 7.65
C ALA A 259 10.39 5.20 7.46
N SER A 260 10.02 4.55 6.36
CA SER A 260 10.10 3.09 6.19
C SER A 260 10.12 2.68 4.72
N GLY A 261 10.82 1.60 4.38
CA GLY A 261 10.94 1.14 2.99
C GLY A 261 11.56 -0.26 2.87
N SER A 262 11.55 -0.81 1.65
CA SER A 262 12.18 -2.12 1.40
C SER A 262 13.70 -2.09 1.42
N VAL A 263 14.29 -0.89 1.36
CA VAL A 263 15.72 -0.58 1.48
C VAL A 263 15.91 0.35 2.68
N ASN A 264 17.00 0.24 3.44
CA ASN A 264 17.36 1.17 4.53
C ASN A 264 18.44 2.18 4.11
N SER A 265 18.82 3.08 5.02
CA SER A 265 19.83 4.12 4.78
C SER A 265 21.24 3.61 4.53
N GLN A 266 21.49 2.33 4.83
CA GLN A 266 22.75 1.67 4.49
C GLN A 266 22.69 1.03 3.10
N GLY A 267 21.55 1.11 2.40
CA GLY A 267 21.31 0.45 1.11
C GLY A 267 20.93 -1.03 1.22
N GLN A 268 20.71 -1.55 2.43
CA GLN A 268 20.34 -2.95 2.64
C GLN A 268 18.86 -3.17 2.35
N TYR A 269 18.53 -4.21 1.60
CA TYR A 269 17.14 -4.56 1.32
C TYR A 269 16.66 -5.77 2.12
N LEU A 270 15.36 -5.77 2.45
CA LEU A 270 14.73 -6.87 3.17
C LEU A 270 14.08 -7.86 2.22
N GLN A 271 14.47 -9.12 2.37
CA GLN A 271 13.77 -10.24 1.77
C GLN A 271 13.21 -11.15 2.86
N ILE A 272 12.01 -11.69 2.65
CA ILE A 272 11.47 -12.74 3.51
C ILE A 272 11.73 -14.09 2.84
N VAL A 273 12.55 -14.93 3.48
CA VAL A 273 12.91 -16.27 2.99
C VAL A 273 12.51 -17.28 4.07
N ASP A 274 11.63 -18.21 3.72
CA ASP A 274 11.11 -19.24 4.63
C ASP A 274 10.53 -18.67 5.93
N GLY A 275 9.91 -17.48 5.85
CA GLY A 275 9.32 -16.76 6.99
C GLY A 275 10.30 -16.06 7.92
N GLN A 276 11.59 -16.01 7.55
CA GLN A 276 12.61 -15.22 8.21
C GLN A 276 12.95 -14.00 7.37
N LEU A 277 13.09 -12.84 8.01
CA LEU A 277 13.65 -11.67 7.35
C LEU A 277 15.16 -11.83 7.19
N ARG A 278 15.65 -11.44 6.03
CA ARG A 278 17.07 -11.36 5.71
C ARG A 278 17.37 -9.97 5.19
N ALA A 279 18.26 -9.27 5.88
CA ALA A 279 18.88 -8.05 5.37
C ALA A 279 19.99 -8.45 4.41
N ASN A 280 19.77 -8.19 3.12
CA ASN A 280 20.76 -8.40 2.09
C ASN A 280 21.66 -7.15 1.96
N PRO A 281 22.93 -7.32 1.58
CA PRO A 281 23.85 -6.20 1.43
C PRO A 281 23.42 -5.24 0.32
N PRO A 282 23.98 -4.03 0.28
CA PRO A 282 23.67 -3.05 -0.76
C PRO A 282 24.06 -3.56 -2.14
N GLU A 283 23.14 -3.41 -3.09
CA GLU A 283 23.42 -3.67 -4.51
C GLU A 283 23.70 -2.32 -5.20
N ALA A 284 24.71 -2.28 -6.07
CA ALA A 284 25.21 -1.04 -6.68
C ALA A 284 24.17 -0.21 -7.46
N ASN A 285 23.00 -0.77 -7.74
CA ASN A 285 21.91 -0.13 -8.48
C ASN A 285 20.62 0.06 -7.66
N ASN A 286 20.60 -0.34 -6.39
CA ASN A 286 19.41 -0.13 -5.57
C ASN A 286 19.42 1.30 -5.03
N PRO A 287 18.37 2.10 -5.28
CA PRO A 287 18.28 3.42 -4.66
C PRO A 287 18.29 3.26 -3.14
N THR A 288 19.20 3.98 -2.49
CA THR A 288 19.29 4.04 -1.03
C THR A 288 18.07 4.77 -0.46
N PHE A 289 17.67 4.36 0.74
CA PHE A 289 16.60 5.01 1.48
C PHE A 289 17.22 6.17 2.27
N GLY A 290 16.88 7.41 1.90
CA GLY A 290 17.45 8.61 2.49
C GLY A 290 18.53 9.20 1.60
N CYS A 291 18.83 10.48 1.81
CA CYS A 291 19.96 11.13 1.13
C CYS A 291 21.29 10.74 1.75
N ASP A 292 22.32 10.72 0.91
CA ASP A 292 23.73 10.48 1.27
C ASP A 292 24.25 11.48 2.32
#